data_AF-R9UPW9-F1
#
_entry.id   AF-R9UPW9-F1
#
_cell.length_a   1.000
_cell.length_b   1.000
_cell.length_c   1.000
_cell.angle_alpha   90.00
_cell.angle_beta   90.00
_cell.angle_gamma   90.00
#
_symmetry.space_group_name_H-M   'P 1'
#
loop_
_entity.id
_entity.type
_entity.pdbx_description
1 polymer ?
#
loop_
_entity_poly.entity_id
_entity_poly.type
_entity_poly.pdbx_seq_one_letter_code
_entity_poly.pdbx_strand_id
1 'polypeptide(L)'
;LFAFTLGYLVKYTINYKSVVSQAIDHYGYGYEPTSHEGIGGSNGKIPDCPYSYVISLYGHNHFSPLVDFLHPTLKAKYPKKYSLILDIMDAVHLCLIMVDDICDHSPKRKNHTTAHLLYGSCETANRAYFVLTKVINRAMKEHPVLGIELLRALEIILKGQDMSLVWRRDGLRSFESHGKESLLTYKEMALLKTGTLFVLLGRLLNQGGHQSDDLLGRFG
;
A
#
# COMPACT_ATOMS: atom_id res chain seq x y z
N LEU A 1 -22.06 53.59 8.07
CA LEU A 1 -21.67 54.73 7.22
C LEU A 1 -20.17 54.98 7.42
N PHE A 2 -19.43 55.14 6.31
CA PHE A 2 -18.19 55.93 6.11
C PHE A 2 -17.30 56.22 7.33
N ALA A 3 -15.98 56.06 7.34
CA ALA A 3 -14.96 55.97 6.32
C ALA A 3 -13.63 55.67 7.04
N PHE A 4 -12.66 55.03 6.39
CA PHE A 4 -11.25 55.40 6.54
C PHE A 4 -10.48 54.90 5.31
N THR A 5 -10.21 55.83 4.40
CA THR A 5 -9.30 55.70 3.27
C THR A 5 -8.02 56.48 3.54
N LEU A 6 -6.95 56.05 2.84
CA LEU A 6 -5.57 56.57 2.78
C LEU A 6 -4.70 56.10 3.95
N GLY A 7 -3.58 55.39 3.77
CA GLY A 7 -2.78 55.17 2.58
C GLY A 7 -1.32 55.27 3.01
N TYR A 8 -0.55 54.19 2.88
CA TYR A 8 0.91 54.29 2.72
C TYR A 8 1.41 53.05 1.99
N LEU A 9 1.68 53.24 0.71
CA LEU A 9 2.36 52.31 -0.17
C LEU A 9 3.86 52.40 0.15
N VAL A 10 4.40 51.40 0.86
CA VAL A 10 5.84 51.15 0.88
C VAL A 10 6.09 49.86 0.11
N LYS A 11 6.67 50.00 -1.08
CA LYS A 11 7.24 48.91 -1.87
C LYS A 11 8.41 48.31 -1.10
N TYR A 12 8.15 47.28 -0.30
CA TYR A 12 9.18 46.31 0.05
C TYR A 12 9.17 45.22 -1.02
N THR A 13 10.00 45.40 -2.04
CA THR A 13 10.36 44.34 -2.98
C THR A 13 11.29 43.38 -2.23
N ILE A 14 10.72 42.45 -1.48
CA ILE A 14 11.49 41.30 -0.97
C ILE A 14 11.79 40.45 -2.19
N ASN A 15 13.05 40.49 -2.61
CA ASN A 15 13.58 39.75 -3.74
C ASN A 15 13.71 38.28 -3.30
N TYR A 16 12.60 37.54 -3.35
CA TYR A 16 12.63 36.08 -3.22
C TYR A 16 13.31 35.54 -4.48
N LYS A 17 14.64 35.35 -4.43
CA LYS A 17 15.31 34.47 -5.37
C LYS A 17 14.75 33.07 -5.14
N SER A 18 13.79 32.69 -5.97
CA SER A 18 13.40 31.29 -6.14
C SER A 18 14.64 30.49 -6.52
N VAL A 19 15.23 29.80 -5.55
CA VAL A 19 16.16 28.71 -5.80
C VAL A 19 15.32 27.44 -5.92
N VAL A 20 14.53 27.36 -6.99
CA VAL A 20 13.98 26.09 -7.49
C VAL A 20 14.14 26.12 -9.01
N SER A 21 15.37 25.81 -9.44
CA SER A 21 15.72 25.54 -10.84
C SER A 21 16.00 24.04 -11.02
N GLN A 22 15.12 23.21 -10.46
CA GLN A 22 14.87 21.88 -10.99
C GLN A 22 13.37 21.82 -11.19
N ALA A 23 12.94 21.53 -12.42
CA ALA A 23 11.56 21.24 -12.71
C ALA A 23 11.13 20.15 -11.72
N ILE A 24 10.24 20.50 -10.80
CA ILE A 24 9.49 19.49 -10.06
C ILE A 24 8.64 18.84 -11.14
N ASP A 25 9.00 17.63 -11.57
CA ASP A 25 8.15 16.83 -12.43
C ASP A 25 6.78 16.76 -11.76
N HIS A 26 5.80 17.42 -12.36
CA HIS A 26 4.42 17.27 -12.00
C HIS A 26 4.05 15.82 -12.32
N TYR A 27 4.00 14.98 -11.28
CA TYR A 27 3.49 13.62 -11.39
C TYR A 27 2.06 13.64 -11.94
N GLY A 28 1.92 13.25 -13.20
CA GLY A 28 0.65 12.95 -13.83
C GLY A 28 0.17 13.99 -14.84
N TYR A 29 0.80 14.05 -16.01
CA TYR A 29 0.14 14.22 -17.32
C TYR A 29 1.19 13.97 -18.41
N GLY A 30 1.33 12.71 -18.80
CA GLY A 30 2.33 12.31 -19.79
C GLY A 30 2.37 10.79 -19.94
N TYR A 31 1.21 10.16 -20.14
CA TYR A 31 1.18 8.78 -20.59
C TYR A 31 0.48 8.74 -21.94
N GLU A 32 1.24 8.46 -22.99
CA GLU A 32 0.65 8.02 -24.25
C GLU A 32 0.08 6.61 -24.03
N PRO A 33 -1.16 6.32 -24.46
CA PRO A 33 -1.74 5.00 -24.28
C PRO A 33 -0.86 3.97 -25.00
N THR A 34 -0.20 3.11 -24.24
CA THR A 34 0.49 1.95 -24.80
C THR A 34 -0.56 0.97 -25.33
N SER A 35 -0.28 0.39 -26.50
CA SER A 35 -1.14 -0.60 -27.15
C SER A 35 -1.57 -1.70 -26.18
N HIS A 36 -2.86 -2.04 -26.23
CA HIS A 36 -3.51 -3.07 -25.41
C HIS A 36 -3.03 -4.50 -25.73
N GLU A 37 -1.73 -4.74 -25.81
CA GLU A 37 -1.19 -6.07 -26.09
C GLU A 37 -1.07 -6.87 -24.79
N GLY A 38 -1.91 -7.91 -24.69
CA GLY A 38 -1.80 -8.98 -23.69
C GLY A 38 -2.85 -9.00 -22.58
N ILE A 39 -3.96 -8.26 -22.70
CA ILE A 39 -4.93 -8.12 -21.60
C ILE A 39 -6.04 -9.18 -21.71
N GLY A 40 -5.73 -10.40 -21.24
CA GLY A 40 -6.64 -11.55 -21.31
C GLY A 40 -7.15 -12.02 -19.95
N GLY A 41 -8.08 -11.29 -19.33
CA GLY A 41 -9.05 -11.91 -18.40
C GLY A 41 -10.06 -12.76 -19.19
N SER A 42 -10.80 -13.68 -18.56
CA SER A 42 -11.55 -14.77 -19.23
C SER A 42 -12.65 -14.38 -20.23
N ASN A 43 -12.80 -13.10 -20.59
CA ASN A 43 -13.69 -12.56 -21.63
C ASN A 43 -13.04 -11.42 -22.46
N GLY A 44 -11.73 -11.18 -22.35
CA GLY A 44 -11.01 -10.12 -23.10
C GLY A 44 -11.35 -8.68 -22.71
N LYS A 45 -12.21 -8.45 -21.70
CA LYS A 45 -12.52 -7.12 -21.17
C LYS A 45 -11.72 -6.83 -19.92
N ILE A 46 -11.04 -5.69 -19.93
CA ILE A 46 -10.37 -5.12 -18.76
C ILE A 46 -11.46 -4.64 -17.78
N PRO A 47 -11.37 -4.95 -16.47
CA PRO A 47 -12.32 -4.42 -15.48
C PRO A 47 -12.33 -2.89 -15.45
N ASP A 48 -13.46 -2.28 -15.08
CA ASP A 48 -13.61 -0.81 -15.08
C ASP A 48 -12.96 -0.10 -13.88
N CYS A 49 -12.33 -0.84 -12.96
CA CYS A 49 -11.64 -0.22 -11.82
C CYS A 49 -10.29 -0.89 -11.50
N PRO A 50 -9.30 -0.11 -10.99
CA PRO A 50 -7.95 -0.60 -10.71
C PRO A 50 -7.90 -1.82 -9.78
N TYR A 51 -8.71 -1.84 -8.72
CA TYR A 51 -8.69 -2.93 -7.75
C TYR A 51 -9.27 -4.23 -8.33
N SER A 52 -10.37 -4.14 -9.08
CA SER A 52 -10.96 -5.29 -9.77
C SER A 52 -10.01 -5.86 -10.83
N TYR A 53 -9.25 -5.02 -11.50
CA TYR A 53 -8.19 -5.46 -12.40
C TYR A 53 -7.10 -6.22 -11.66
N VAL A 54 -6.57 -5.69 -10.55
CA VAL A 54 -5.54 -6.40 -9.77
C VAL A 54 -6.07 -7.73 -9.20
N ILE A 55 -7.32 -7.77 -8.73
CA ILE A 55 -7.99 -9.02 -8.33
C ILE A 55 -8.02 -10.04 -9.49
N SER A 56 -8.28 -9.60 -10.73
CA SER A 56 -8.28 -10.51 -11.88
C SER A 56 -6.92 -11.15 -12.16
N LEU A 57 -5.81 -10.53 -11.71
CA LEU A 57 -4.46 -11.08 -11.84
C LEU A 57 -4.09 -12.05 -10.71
N TYR A 58 -4.60 -11.83 -9.50
CA TYR A 58 -4.24 -12.59 -8.30
C TYR A 58 -5.25 -13.68 -7.92
N GLY A 59 -6.48 -13.56 -8.38
CA GLY A 59 -7.63 -14.28 -7.88
C GLY A 59 -8.21 -13.64 -6.62
N HIS A 60 -9.49 -13.91 -6.36
CA HIS A 60 -10.13 -13.56 -5.09
C HIS A 60 -9.74 -14.58 -4.02
N ASN A 61 -9.57 -14.13 -2.78
CA ASN A 61 -9.14 -14.90 -1.63
C ASN A 61 -7.74 -15.48 -1.83
N HIS A 62 -6.79 -14.64 -2.24
CA HIS A 62 -5.42 -15.06 -2.55
C HIS A 62 -4.77 -15.83 -1.38
N PHE A 63 -5.09 -15.43 -0.15
CA PHE A 63 -4.55 -16.05 1.06
C PHE A 63 -5.32 -17.28 1.57
N SER A 64 -6.40 -17.72 0.89
CA SER A 64 -7.19 -18.86 1.39
C SER A 64 -6.37 -20.14 1.58
N PRO A 65 -5.43 -20.53 0.69
CA PRO A 65 -4.65 -21.75 0.91
C PRO A 65 -3.79 -21.67 2.18
N LEU A 66 -3.21 -20.50 2.47
CA LEU A 66 -2.41 -20.29 3.67
C LEU A 66 -3.28 -20.26 4.93
N VAL A 67 -4.44 -19.60 4.88
CA VAL A 67 -5.40 -19.58 5.99
C VAL A 67 -5.92 -20.98 6.29
N ASP A 68 -6.25 -21.75 5.26
CA ASP A 68 -6.73 -23.14 5.38
C ASP A 68 -5.63 -24.06 5.94
N PHE A 69 -4.37 -23.83 5.57
CA PHE A 69 -3.23 -24.55 6.13
C PHE A 69 -3.01 -24.23 7.62
N LEU A 70 -3.01 -22.94 7.99
CA LEU A 70 -2.72 -22.51 9.36
C LEU A 70 -3.88 -22.77 10.32
N HIS A 71 -5.14 -22.72 9.85
CA HIS A 71 -6.32 -22.96 10.67
C HIS A 71 -7.43 -23.74 9.92
N PRO A 72 -7.27 -25.05 9.69
CA PRO A 72 -8.14 -25.86 8.81
C PRO A 72 -9.63 -25.85 9.17
N THR A 73 -9.97 -25.65 10.44
CA THR A 73 -11.37 -25.67 10.92
C THR A 73 -12.03 -24.28 10.93
N LEU A 74 -11.31 -23.21 10.55
CA LEU A 74 -11.79 -21.83 10.71
C LEU A 74 -13.02 -21.56 9.87
N LYS A 75 -12.98 -21.98 8.60
CA LYS A 75 -14.07 -21.81 7.64
C LYS A 75 -15.37 -22.45 8.11
N ALA A 76 -15.28 -23.66 8.68
CA ALA A 76 -16.43 -24.39 9.18
C ALA A 76 -16.97 -23.83 10.51
N LYS A 77 -16.09 -23.49 11.46
CA LYS A 77 -16.49 -23.01 12.80
C LYS A 77 -16.91 -21.53 12.81
N TYR A 78 -16.25 -20.69 12.03
CA TYR A 78 -16.41 -19.24 12.06
C TYR A 78 -16.41 -18.63 10.65
N PRO A 79 -17.40 -18.96 9.79
CA PRO A 79 -17.41 -18.58 8.37
C PRO A 79 -17.36 -17.06 8.13
N LYS A 80 -18.02 -16.26 8.99
CA LYS A 80 -17.98 -14.79 8.90
C LYS A 80 -16.59 -14.23 9.19
N LYS A 81 -15.93 -14.73 10.25
CA LYS A 81 -14.55 -14.36 10.59
C LYS A 81 -13.59 -14.78 9.48
N TYR A 82 -13.75 -15.99 8.95
CA TYR A 82 -12.95 -16.49 7.83
C TYR A 82 -13.03 -15.57 6.61
N SER A 83 -14.25 -15.21 6.18
CA SER A 83 -14.45 -14.26 5.09
C SER A 83 -13.81 -12.90 5.37
N LEU A 84 -14.01 -12.35 6.57
CA LEU A 84 -13.42 -11.05 6.94
C LEU A 84 -11.88 -11.10 6.90
N ILE A 85 -11.26 -12.18 7.35
CA ILE A 85 -9.80 -12.33 7.31
C ILE A 85 -9.30 -12.33 5.86
N LEU A 86 -9.95 -13.08 4.98
CA LEU A 86 -9.56 -13.12 3.56
C LEU A 86 -9.72 -11.74 2.91
N ASP A 87 -10.83 -11.05 3.18
CA ASP A 87 -11.06 -9.70 2.67
C ASP A 87 -10.01 -8.70 3.19
N ILE A 88 -9.62 -8.81 4.47
CA ILE A 88 -8.53 -8.02 5.05
C ILE A 88 -7.21 -8.30 4.33
N MET A 89 -6.83 -9.56 4.22
CA MET A 89 -5.53 -9.95 3.65
C MET A 89 -5.41 -9.54 2.18
N ASP A 90 -6.45 -9.79 1.38
CA ASP A 90 -6.48 -9.37 -0.03
C ASP A 90 -6.45 -7.85 -0.17
N ALA A 91 -7.22 -7.13 0.64
CA ALA A 91 -7.23 -5.67 0.58
C ALA A 91 -5.87 -5.07 0.95
N VAL A 92 -5.24 -5.52 2.04
CA VAL A 92 -3.91 -5.03 2.43
C VAL A 92 -2.88 -5.35 1.35
N HIS A 93 -2.79 -6.61 0.92
CA HIS A 93 -1.77 -7.04 -0.04
C HIS A 93 -1.90 -6.32 -1.38
N LEU A 94 -3.10 -6.33 -1.96
CA LEU A 94 -3.31 -5.83 -3.31
C LEU A 94 -3.30 -4.30 -3.37
N CYS A 95 -3.87 -3.61 -2.37
CA CYS A 95 -3.80 -2.14 -2.32
C CYS A 95 -2.36 -1.66 -2.13
N LEU A 96 -1.55 -2.33 -1.31
CA LEU A 96 -0.15 -1.96 -1.14
C LEU A 96 0.67 -2.24 -2.40
N ILE A 97 0.40 -3.33 -3.13
CA ILE A 97 1.00 -3.57 -4.46
C ILE A 97 0.65 -2.44 -5.43
N MET A 98 -0.61 -2.00 -5.47
CA MET A 98 -1.05 -0.93 -6.38
C MET A 98 -0.28 0.38 -6.13
N VAL A 99 -0.06 0.74 -4.85
CA VAL A 99 0.69 1.95 -4.47
C VAL A 99 2.19 1.75 -4.69
N ASP A 100 2.73 0.58 -4.35
CA ASP A 100 4.14 0.23 -4.59
C ASP A 100 4.48 0.28 -6.08
N ASP A 101 3.59 -0.23 -6.95
CA ASP A 101 3.75 -0.14 -8.42
C ASP A 101 3.85 1.32 -8.90
N ILE A 102 3.10 2.25 -8.29
CA ILE A 102 3.19 3.69 -8.60
C ILE A 102 4.54 4.25 -8.14
N CYS A 103 4.90 4.00 -6.87
CA CYS A 103 6.15 4.51 -6.29
C CYS A 103 7.39 4.01 -7.02
N ASP A 104 7.31 2.79 -7.57
CA ASP A 104 8.41 2.10 -8.24
C ASP A 104 8.44 2.36 -9.75
N HIS A 105 7.44 3.06 -10.29
CA HIS A 105 7.22 3.21 -11.73
C HIS A 105 7.22 1.85 -12.47
N SER A 106 6.64 0.83 -11.83
CA SER A 106 6.68 -0.55 -12.30
C SER A 106 5.88 -0.68 -13.60
N PRO A 107 6.47 -1.16 -14.72
CA PRO A 107 5.74 -1.30 -15.98
C PRO A 107 4.85 -2.54 -16.03
N LYS A 108 5.21 -3.58 -15.27
CA LYS A 108 4.56 -4.89 -15.31
C LYS A 108 4.35 -5.48 -13.92
N ARG A 109 3.23 -6.18 -13.75
CA ARG A 109 2.88 -7.00 -12.58
C ARG A 109 2.26 -8.31 -13.08
N LYS A 110 2.78 -9.45 -12.62
CA LYS A 110 2.34 -10.78 -13.10
C LYS A 110 2.34 -10.88 -14.63
N ASN A 111 3.36 -10.31 -15.29
CA ASN A 111 3.50 -10.19 -16.76
C ASN A 111 2.45 -9.32 -17.47
N HIS A 112 1.57 -8.62 -16.75
CA HIS A 112 0.57 -7.71 -17.30
C HIS A 112 0.93 -6.25 -16.99
N THR A 113 0.41 -5.30 -17.77
CA THR A 113 0.61 -3.86 -17.52
C THR A 113 0.05 -3.48 -16.15
N THR A 114 0.76 -2.67 -15.38
CA THR A 114 0.33 -2.26 -14.04
C THR A 114 -0.90 -1.35 -14.09
N ALA A 115 -1.70 -1.38 -13.02
CA ALA A 115 -2.96 -0.64 -12.96
C ALA A 115 -2.75 0.87 -13.17
N HIS A 116 -1.69 1.45 -12.62
CA HIS A 116 -1.45 2.89 -12.74
C HIS A 116 -1.13 3.35 -14.16
N LEU A 117 -0.67 2.46 -15.04
CA LEU A 117 -0.46 2.76 -16.46
C LEU A 117 -1.75 2.61 -17.28
N LEU A 118 -2.71 1.81 -16.80
CA LEU A 118 -4.01 1.61 -17.46
C LEU A 118 -5.04 2.67 -17.05
N TYR A 119 -5.10 3.01 -15.76
CA TYR A 119 -6.13 3.89 -15.17
C TYR A 119 -5.57 5.23 -14.68
N GLY A 120 -4.25 5.42 -14.73
CA GLY A 120 -3.58 6.56 -14.14
C GLY A 120 -3.27 6.38 -12.65
N SER A 121 -2.18 7.00 -12.21
CA SER A 121 -1.67 6.89 -10.84
C SER A 121 -2.64 7.45 -9.80
N CYS A 122 -3.30 8.57 -10.08
CA CYS A 122 -4.23 9.20 -9.14
C CYS A 122 -5.45 8.30 -8.86
N GLU A 123 -6.07 7.75 -9.91
CA GLU A 123 -7.21 6.85 -9.74
C GLU A 123 -6.79 5.57 -8.99
N THR A 124 -5.66 4.99 -9.37
CA THR A 124 -5.11 3.77 -8.76
C THR A 124 -4.83 3.96 -7.27
N ALA A 125 -4.12 5.03 -6.89
CA ALA A 125 -3.83 5.33 -5.49
C ALA A 125 -5.11 5.62 -4.68
N ASN A 126 -6.00 6.48 -5.19
CA ASN A 126 -7.25 6.79 -4.50
C ASN A 126 -8.11 5.53 -4.32
N ARG A 127 -8.17 4.65 -5.33
CA ARG A 127 -8.89 3.37 -5.24
C ARG A 127 -8.30 2.47 -4.16
N ALA A 128 -6.98 2.37 -4.07
CA ALA A 128 -6.30 1.58 -3.04
C ALA A 128 -6.66 2.07 -1.62
N TYR A 129 -6.57 3.38 -1.37
CA TYR A 129 -6.96 3.97 -0.09
C TYR A 129 -8.45 3.78 0.22
N PHE A 130 -9.33 3.94 -0.77
CA PHE A 130 -10.76 3.74 -0.58
C PHE A 130 -11.12 2.29 -0.21
N VAL A 131 -10.52 1.30 -0.88
CA VAL A 131 -10.74 -0.11 -0.55
C VAL A 131 -10.22 -0.42 0.86
N LEU A 132 -9.01 0.05 1.19
CA LEU A 132 -8.40 -0.21 2.49
C LEU A 132 -9.22 0.38 3.64
N THR A 133 -9.66 1.65 3.51
CA THR A 133 -10.50 2.32 4.51
C THR A 133 -11.86 1.66 4.66
N LYS A 134 -12.48 1.16 3.58
CA LYS A 134 -13.72 0.37 3.67
C LYS A 134 -13.52 -0.91 4.49
N VAL A 135 -12.43 -1.62 4.27
CA VAL A 135 -12.13 -2.88 4.96
C VAL A 135 -11.79 -2.64 6.43
N ILE A 136 -11.04 -1.58 6.76
CA ILE A 136 -10.82 -1.14 8.14
C ILE A 136 -12.15 -0.83 8.82
N ASN A 137 -13.01 0.00 8.21
CA ASN A 137 -14.31 0.36 8.78
C ASN A 137 -15.20 -0.87 9.03
N ARG A 138 -15.20 -1.83 8.10
CA ARG A 138 -15.91 -3.10 8.26
C ARG A 138 -15.34 -3.93 9.42
N ALA A 139 -14.02 -4.11 9.46
CA ALA A 139 -13.34 -4.87 10.51
C ALA A 139 -13.61 -4.26 11.90
N MET A 140 -13.55 -2.94 12.03
CA MET A 140 -13.84 -2.23 13.29
C MET A 140 -15.28 -2.44 13.77
N LYS A 141 -16.24 -2.62 12.85
CA LYS A 141 -17.66 -2.87 13.19
C LYS A 141 -17.95 -4.33 13.51
N GLU A 142 -17.43 -5.25 12.69
CA GLU A 142 -17.74 -6.68 12.80
C GLU A 142 -16.88 -7.38 13.88
N HIS A 143 -15.61 -7.02 13.98
CA HIS A 143 -14.64 -7.62 14.89
C HIS A 143 -13.58 -6.58 15.34
N PRO A 144 -13.89 -5.72 16.33
CA PRO A 144 -13.04 -4.59 16.73
C PRO A 144 -11.58 -4.93 16.99
N VAL A 145 -11.31 -6.09 17.62
CA VAL A 145 -9.95 -6.58 17.87
C VAL A 145 -9.18 -6.74 16.55
N LEU A 146 -9.81 -7.31 15.52
CA LEU A 146 -9.16 -7.51 14.22
C LEU A 146 -8.96 -6.19 13.48
N GLY A 147 -9.90 -5.25 13.63
CA GLY A 147 -9.76 -3.89 13.10
C GLY A 147 -8.58 -3.13 13.72
N ILE A 148 -8.35 -3.29 15.03
CA ILE A 148 -7.20 -2.68 15.72
C ILE A 148 -5.89 -3.30 15.24
N GLU A 149 -5.81 -4.63 15.13
CA GLU A 149 -4.61 -5.29 14.62
C GLU A 149 -4.30 -4.93 13.17
N LEU A 150 -5.34 -4.83 12.33
CA LEU A 150 -5.20 -4.33 10.96
C LEU A 150 -4.60 -2.93 10.93
N LEU A 151 -5.12 -2.00 11.73
CA LEU A 151 -4.62 -0.62 11.75
C LEU A 151 -3.16 -0.55 12.20
N ARG A 152 -2.78 -1.28 13.26
CA ARG A 152 -1.40 -1.38 13.75
C ARG A 152 -0.45 -1.96 12.71
N ALA A 153 -0.87 -3.05 12.05
CA ALA A 153 -0.07 -3.68 11.01
C ALA A 153 0.15 -2.75 9.82
N LEU A 154 -0.87 -2.00 9.41
CA LEU A 154 -0.75 -1.02 8.32
C LEU A 154 0.25 0.08 8.64
N GLU A 155 0.25 0.62 9.86
CA GLU A 155 1.24 1.62 10.29
C GLU A 155 2.67 1.07 10.17
N ILE A 156 2.90 -0.14 10.65
CA ILE A 156 4.22 -0.80 10.61
C ILE A 156 4.65 -1.08 9.16
N ILE A 157 3.74 -1.60 8.31
CA ILE A 157 4.04 -1.87 6.90
C ILE A 157 4.40 -0.58 6.16
N LEU A 158 3.62 0.49 6.37
CA LEU A 158 3.87 1.79 5.77
C LEU A 158 5.18 2.42 6.26
N LYS A 159 5.57 2.20 7.52
CA LYS A 159 6.89 2.58 8.03
C LYS A 159 8.01 1.86 7.28
N GLY A 160 7.89 0.55 7.06
CA GLY A 160 8.85 -0.21 6.26
C GLY A 160 8.93 0.30 4.81
N GLN A 161 7.78 0.65 4.21
CA GLN A 161 7.73 1.25 2.88
C GLN A 161 8.43 2.61 2.84
N ASP A 162 8.17 3.48 3.81
CA ASP A 162 8.78 4.81 3.91
C ASP A 162 10.30 4.73 3.97
N MET A 163 10.84 3.84 4.82
CA MET A 163 12.28 3.56 4.89
C MET A 163 12.84 3.13 3.52
N SER A 164 12.17 2.19 2.85
CA SER A 164 12.58 1.72 1.53
C SER A 164 12.60 2.83 0.47
N LEU A 165 11.64 3.76 0.52
CA LEU A 165 11.55 4.86 -0.44
C LEU A 165 12.63 5.93 -0.20
N VAL A 166 12.91 6.27 1.06
CA VAL A 166 14.00 7.18 1.42
C VAL A 166 15.34 6.64 0.92
N TRP A 167 15.61 5.35 1.14
CA TRP A 167 16.86 4.73 0.67
C TRP A 167 16.96 4.65 -0.84
N ARG A 168 15.83 4.51 -1.55
CA ARG A 168 15.84 4.58 -3.01
C ARG A 168 16.19 5.98 -3.51
N ARG A 169 15.60 7.01 -2.92
CA ARG A 169 15.83 8.42 -3.30
C ARG A 169 17.28 8.84 -3.05
N ASP A 170 17.80 8.53 -1.87
CA ASP A 170 19.06 9.10 -1.38
C ASP A 170 20.25 8.13 -1.47
N GLY A 171 19.99 6.86 -1.77
CA GLY A 171 20.97 5.78 -1.83
C GLY A 171 21.50 5.36 -0.46
N LEU A 172 22.60 4.60 -0.47
CA LEU A 172 23.23 4.04 0.74
C LEU A 172 23.72 5.09 1.76
N ARG A 173 23.77 6.37 1.38
CA ARG A 173 24.16 7.48 2.27
C ARG A 173 23.11 7.76 3.36
N SER A 174 21.85 7.41 3.12
CA SER A 174 20.77 7.54 4.11
C SER A 174 20.70 6.35 5.07
N PHE A 175 21.62 5.40 4.98
CA PHE A 175 21.77 4.39 6.02
C PHE A 175 22.46 5.05 7.22
N GLU A 176 21.75 5.14 8.34
CA GLU A 176 22.33 5.58 9.61
C GLU A 176 23.43 4.62 10.09
N SER A 177 23.39 3.37 9.62
CA SER A 177 24.30 2.29 10.01
C SER A 177 25.22 1.87 8.85
N HIS A 178 26.47 1.53 9.16
CA HIS A 178 27.49 1.20 8.16
C HIS A 178 28.09 -0.19 8.40
N GLY A 179 28.64 -0.80 7.34
CA GLY A 179 29.23 -2.15 7.43
C GLY A 179 28.20 -3.22 7.76
N LYS A 180 28.49 -4.10 8.74
CA LYS A 180 27.60 -5.22 9.11
C LYS A 180 26.22 -4.76 9.63
N GLU A 181 26.13 -3.56 10.19
CA GLU A 181 24.88 -3.02 10.72
C GLU A 181 23.91 -2.62 9.61
N SER A 182 24.40 -2.25 8.42
CA SER A 182 23.55 -1.93 7.27
C SER A 182 22.66 -3.11 6.84
N LEU A 183 23.20 -4.33 6.91
CA LEU A 183 22.45 -5.54 6.62
C LEU A 183 21.35 -5.79 7.66
N LEU A 184 21.60 -5.49 8.93
CA LEU A 184 20.60 -5.63 9.99
C LEU A 184 19.48 -4.59 9.80
N THR A 185 19.83 -3.35 9.49
CA THR A 185 18.84 -2.29 9.19
C THR A 185 18.00 -2.62 7.94
N TYR A 186 18.61 -3.18 6.89
CA TYR A 186 17.86 -3.65 5.72
C TYR A 186 16.91 -4.79 6.08
N LYS A 187 17.36 -5.77 6.88
CA LYS A 187 16.52 -6.88 7.35
C LYS A 187 15.35 -6.38 8.20
N GLU A 188 15.58 -5.39 9.06
CA GLU A 188 14.53 -4.76 9.85
C GLU A 188 13.49 -4.11 8.94
N MET A 189 13.90 -3.30 7.95
CA MET A 189 12.96 -2.72 6.98
C MET A 189 12.15 -3.80 6.25
N ALA A 190 12.81 -4.87 5.80
CA ALA A 190 12.13 -5.98 5.12
C ALA A 190 11.12 -6.69 6.03
N LEU A 191 11.44 -6.87 7.32
CA LEU A 191 10.54 -7.40 8.33
C LEU A 191 9.32 -6.48 8.52
N LEU A 192 9.54 -5.16 8.62
CA LEU A 192 8.45 -4.19 8.75
C LEU A 192 7.55 -4.18 7.50
N LYS A 193 8.12 -4.11 6.30
CA LYS A 193 7.39 -4.01 5.02
C LYS A 193 6.66 -5.30 4.66
N THR A 194 7.32 -6.45 4.79
CA THR A 194 6.81 -7.74 4.29
C THR A 194 6.38 -8.67 5.44
N GLY A 195 7.25 -8.88 6.43
CA GLY A 195 6.99 -9.80 7.55
C GLY A 195 5.73 -9.45 8.33
N THR A 196 5.46 -8.16 8.53
CA THR A 196 4.26 -7.68 9.23
C THR A 196 2.95 -8.16 8.62
N LEU A 197 2.88 -8.37 7.30
CA LEU A 197 1.67 -8.91 6.65
C LEU A 197 1.34 -10.32 7.17
N PHE A 198 2.37 -11.15 7.37
CA PHE A 198 2.21 -12.49 7.90
C PHE A 198 1.95 -12.49 9.41
N VAL A 199 2.59 -11.58 10.16
CA VAL A 199 2.26 -11.34 11.57
C VAL A 199 0.79 -10.95 11.72
N LEU A 200 0.29 -10.03 10.87
CA LEU A 200 -1.11 -9.65 10.84
C LEU A 200 -2.00 -10.89 10.64
N LEU A 201 -1.72 -11.74 9.64
CA LEU A 201 -2.48 -12.97 9.44
C LEU A 201 -2.52 -13.83 10.71
N GLY A 202 -1.38 -14.03 11.38
CA GLY A 202 -1.29 -14.74 12.64
C GLY A 202 -2.22 -14.17 13.71
N ARG A 203 -2.18 -12.85 13.92
CA ARG A 203 -3.01 -12.18 14.91
C ARG A 203 -4.49 -12.21 14.56
N LEU A 204 -4.84 -12.10 13.27
CA LEU A 204 -6.22 -12.24 12.80
C LEU A 204 -6.78 -13.63 13.10
N LEU A 205 -6.01 -14.70 12.82
CA LEU A 205 -6.37 -16.08 13.16
C LEU A 205 -6.58 -16.23 14.67
N ASN A 206 -5.71 -15.61 15.46
CA ASN A 206 -5.60 -15.77 16.91
C ASN A 206 -6.33 -14.72 17.76
N GLN A 207 -7.26 -13.94 17.20
CA GLN A 207 -8.00 -12.89 17.95
C GLN A 207 -7.09 -11.87 18.64
N GLY A 208 -6.04 -11.41 17.94
CA GLY A 208 -5.04 -10.49 18.48
C GLY A 208 -3.94 -11.17 19.31
N GLY A 209 -3.95 -12.50 19.43
CA GLY A 209 -2.88 -13.24 20.10
C GLY A 209 -1.55 -13.16 19.35
N HIS A 210 -0.47 -12.98 20.12
CA HIS A 210 0.90 -12.75 19.62
C HIS A 210 1.74 -14.03 19.48
N GLN A 211 1.17 -15.20 19.80
CA GLN A 211 1.90 -16.47 19.86
C GLN A 211 2.58 -16.90 18.54
N SER A 212 2.17 -16.34 17.40
CA SER A 212 2.74 -16.67 16.09
C SER A 212 3.60 -15.55 15.50
N ASP A 213 3.83 -14.45 16.22
CA ASP A 213 4.49 -13.25 15.70
C ASP A 213 5.93 -13.54 15.23
N ASP A 214 6.75 -14.22 16.05
CA ASP A 214 8.13 -14.56 15.65
C ASP A 214 8.17 -15.50 14.43
N LEU A 215 7.36 -16.56 14.47
CA LEU A 215 7.32 -17.55 13.39
C LEU A 215 6.88 -16.92 12.06
N LEU A 216 5.77 -16.16 12.07
CA LEU A 216 5.20 -15.58 10.86
C LEU A 216 5.99 -14.36 10.40
N GLY A 217 6.58 -13.59 11.31
CA GLY A 217 7.49 -12.51 10.97
C GLY A 217 8.73 -13.01 10.25
N ARG A 218 9.28 -14.17 10.64
CA ARG A 218 10.43 -14.80 9.97
C ARG A 218 10.08 -15.56 8.69
N PHE A 219 8.83 -16.00 8.56
CA PHE A 219 8.33 -16.66 7.35
C PHE A 219 8.17 -15.66 6.20
N GLY A 220 7.71 -14.45 6.51
CA GLY A 220 7.63 -13.33 5.57
C GLY A 220 8.97 -12.70 5.26
#